data_AF-T1AMP0-F1
#
_entry.id   AF-T1AMP0-F1
#
_cell.length_a   1.000
_cell.length_b   1.000
_cell.length_c   1.000
_cell.angle_alpha   90.00
_cell.angle_beta   90.00
_cell.angle_gamma   90.00
#
_symmetry.space_group_name_H-M   'P 1'
#
loop_
_entity.id
_entity.type
_entity.pdbx_description
1 polymer ?
#
loop_
_entity_poly.entity_id
_entity_poly.type
_entity_poly.pdbx_seq_one_letter_code
_entity_poly.pdbx_strand_id
1 'polypeptide(L)'
;MPNARGVATGLVIDGAAVQAMQADLLQSVNANGANIKVGVISGDDSGNAASQAAGYLPATIWADPSYPGSTPTPGDPAEGTAMLEEVHAMAPGASLGFCGPPTTADFVTCYQDFVTWGANVIVDDLGWRGNDMFTIGAPADGSFAAAITQITQANPQVAFASSAGNDARDYFQAHYIAGPACTINGTTYPSCMDFGQALGQSSANELP
;
A
#
# COMPACT_ATOMS: atom_id res chain seq x y z
N MET A 1 -10.88 20.02 22.42
CA MET A 1 -10.66 19.06 21.32
C MET A 1 -11.94 19.10 20.48
N PRO A 2 -11.90 19.37 19.16
CA PRO A 2 -13.10 19.26 18.35
C PRO A 2 -13.56 17.80 18.40
N ASN A 3 -14.86 17.59 18.62
CA ASN A 3 -15.46 16.28 18.82
C ASN A 3 -15.08 15.30 17.71
N ALA A 4 -14.66 14.09 18.09
CA ALA A 4 -14.63 12.92 17.23
C ALA A 4 -15.94 12.82 16.43
N ARG A 5 -15.88 12.90 15.10
CA ARG A 5 -17.01 12.62 14.20
C ARG A 5 -16.62 11.42 13.36
N GLY A 6 -17.51 10.42 13.32
CA GLY A 6 -17.34 9.32 12.38
C GLY A 6 -17.42 9.83 10.94
N VAL A 7 -16.54 9.31 10.09
CA VAL A 7 -16.48 9.60 8.65
C VAL A 7 -16.94 8.39 7.84
N ALA A 8 -17.04 8.54 6.51
CA ALA A 8 -17.48 7.48 5.61
C ALA A 8 -16.61 6.21 5.69
N THR A 9 -15.35 6.34 6.12
CA THR A 9 -14.43 5.24 6.40
C THR A 9 -14.86 4.38 7.60
N GLY A 10 -15.80 4.85 8.40
CA GLY A 10 -16.15 4.23 9.69
C GLY A 10 -15.09 4.45 10.78
N LEU A 11 -13.98 5.12 10.47
CA LEU A 11 -12.94 5.46 11.42
C LEU A 11 -13.28 6.72 12.21
N VAL A 12 -12.77 6.77 13.44
CA VAL A 12 -12.85 7.95 14.29
C VAL A 12 -11.53 8.69 14.19
N ILE A 13 -11.53 9.86 13.56
CA ILE A 13 -10.38 10.75 13.54
C ILE A 13 -10.47 11.68 14.76
N ASP A 14 -9.76 11.32 15.84
CA ASP A 14 -9.76 12.04 17.13
C ASP A 14 -8.38 12.59 17.53
N GLY A 15 -7.36 12.39 16.70
CA GLY A 15 -5.99 12.82 16.95
C GLY A 15 -5.23 11.97 17.97
N ALA A 16 -5.76 10.81 18.37
CA ALA A 16 -5.06 9.90 19.29
C ALA A 16 -3.72 9.43 18.68
N ALA A 17 -3.68 9.13 17.39
CA ALA A 17 -2.45 8.79 16.66
C ALA A 17 -1.43 9.93 16.67
N VAL A 18 -1.88 11.18 16.44
CA VAL A 18 -1.04 12.39 16.50
C VAL A 18 -0.36 12.53 17.86
N GLN A 19 -1.11 12.31 18.96
CA GLN A 19 -0.56 12.36 20.32
C GLN A 19 0.37 11.18 20.62
N ALA A 20 -0.03 9.97 20.23
CA ALA A 20 0.76 8.75 20.49
C ALA A 20 2.11 8.79 19.78
N MET A 21 2.16 9.36 18.58
CA MET A 21 3.38 9.56 17.80
C MET A 21 4.10 10.88 18.09
N GLN A 22 3.57 11.70 19.02
CA GLN A 22 4.10 13.00 19.40
C GLN A 22 4.24 13.99 18.22
N ALA A 23 3.41 13.83 17.19
CA ALA A 23 3.39 14.72 16.03
C ALA A 23 2.88 16.12 16.41
N ASP A 24 2.09 16.23 17.47
CA ASP A 24 1.67 17.50 18.07
C ASP A 24 2.86 18.39 18.46
N LEU A 25 3.98 17.80 18.90
CA LEU A 25 5.21 18.54 19.22
C LEU A 25 5.81 19.21 17.97
N LEU A 26 5.85 18.49 16.83
CA LEU A 26 6.31 19.05 15.55
C LEU A 26 5.34 20.11 15.02
N GLN A 27 4.04 19.84 15.10
CA GLN A 27 3.01 20.79 14.69
C GLN A 27 3.06 22.08 15.52
N SER A 28 3.39 21.99 16.82
CA SER A 28 3.50 23.16 17.71
C SER A 28 4.60 24.15 17.32
N VAL A 29 5.63 23.67 16.61
CA VAL A 29 6.72 24.50 16.06
C VAL A 29 6.51 24.80 14.57
N ASN A 30 5.28 24.64 14.07
CA ASN A 30 4.87 24.86 12.68
C ASN A 30 5.55 23.91 11.67
N ALA A 31 6.09 22.77 12.13
CA ALA A 31 6.52 21.68 11.27
C ALA A 31 5.30 20.80 10.93
N ASN A 32 4.44 21.31 10.05
CA ASN A 32 3.14 20.74 9.71
C ASN A 32 3.06 20.13 8.30
N GLY A 33 4.19 19.98 7.60
CA GLY A 33 4.24 19.47 6.23
C GLY A 33 4.07 20.52 5.12
N ALA A 34 4.06 21.82 5.43
CA ALA A 34 4.04 22.85 4.39
C ALA A 34 5.15 22.64 3.34
N ASN A 35 4.78 22.70 2.06
CA ASN A 35 5.62 22.42 0.88
C ASN A 35 6.09 20.96 0.74
N ILE A 36 5.56 20.04 1.54
CA ILE A 36 5.78 18.60 1.37
C ILE A 36 4.62 18.02 0.56
N LYS A 37 4.95 17.22 -0.46
CA LYS A 37 3.98 16.44 -1.24
C LYS A 37 4.00 14.99 -0.76
N VAL A 38 2.83 14.46 -0.41
CA VAL A 38 2.66 13.06 -0.01
C VAL A 38 1.73 12.37 -1.00
N GLY A 39 2.23 11.35 -1.69
CA GLY A 39 1.44 10.48 -2.56
C GLY A 39 0.97 9.24 -1.80
N VAL A 40 -0.32 8.93 -1.88
CA VAL A 40 -0.94 7.73 -1.32
C VAL A 40 -1.35 6.80 -2.44
N ILE A 41 -0.95 5.53 -2.36
CA ILE A 41 -1.34 4.47 -3.28
C ILE A 41 -2.15 3.43 -2.49
N SER A 42 -3.44 3.28 -2.81
CA SER A 42 -4.34 2.35 -2.09
C SER A 42 -5.49 1.90 -3.00
N GLY A 43 -6.41 1.09 -2.49
CA GLY A 43 -7.47 0.45 -3.27
C GLY A 43 -8.54 1.42 -3.77
N ASP A 44 -8.97 2.37 -2.94
CA ASP A 44 -9.94 3.41 -3.32
C ASP A 44 -9.88 4.65 -2.43
N ASP A 45 -10.45 5.75 -2.92
CA ASP A 45 -10.57 7.03 -2.20
C ASP A 45 -12.03 7.53 -2.13
N SER A 46 -12.98 6.58 -2.18
CA SER A 46 -14.41 6.87 -2.36
C SER A 46 -15.04 7.65 -1.20
N GLY A 47 -14.38 7.72 -0.04
CA GLY A 47 -14.80 8.49 1.13
C GLY A 47 -14.40 9.97 1.10
N ASN A 48 -13.54 10.40 0.16
CA ASN A 48 -12.91 11.73 0.18
C ASN A 48 -13.90 12.88 0.31
N ALA A 49 -15.01 12.85 -0.44
CA ALA A 49 -16.01 13.92 -0.42
C ALA A 49 -16.66 14.09 0.97
N ALA A 50 -16.95 12.97 1.65
CA ALA A 50 -17.52 13.00 3.00
C ALA A 50 -16.50 13.51 4.03
N SER A 51 -15.25 13.07 3.91
CA SER A 51 -14.15 13.49 4.79
C SER A 51 -13.78 14.96 4.63
N GLN A 52 -13.79 15.48 3.40
CA GLN A 52 -13.64 16.91 3.11
C GLN A 52 -14.80 17.71 3.73
N ALA A 53 -16.05 17.25 3.57
CA ALA A 53 -17.21 17.91 4.19
C ALA A 53 -17.16 17.90 5.73
N ALA A 54 -16.54 16.89 6.31
CA ALA A 54 -16.31 16.79 7.76
C ALA A 54 -15.08 17.58 8.25
N GLY A 55 -14.22 18.06 7.35
CA GLY A 55 -13.00 18.81 7.68
C GLY A 55 -11.78 17.96 8.01
N TYR A 56 -11.79 16.68 7.63
CA TYR A 56 -10.68 15.74 7.86
C TYR A 56 -9.70 15.65 6.68
N LEU A 57 -10.06 16.20 5.52
CA LEU A 57 -9.21 16.26 4.34
C LEU A 57 -9.19 17.67 3.74
N PRO A 58 -8.10 18.05 3.04
CA PRO A 58 -8.05 19.30 2.30
C PRO A 58 -9.01 19.27 1.12
N ALA A 59 -9.50 20.45 0.71
CA ALA A 59 -10.44 20.59 -0.40
C ALA A 59 -9.90 20.08 -1.76
N THR A 60 -8.57 20.01 -1.90
CA THR A 60 -7.92 19.54 -3.12
C THR A 60 -6.96 18.41 -2.76
N ILE A 61 -7.10 17.31 -3.47
CA ILE A 61 -6.19 16.17 -3.50
C ILE A 61 -5.82 15.98 -4.97
N TRP A 62 -4.54 15.85 -5.26
CA TRP A 62 -4.10 15.58 -6.62
C TRP A 62 -4.50 14.16 -7.00
N ALA A 63 -5.34 14.02 -8.03
CA ALA A 63 -5.68 12.72 -8.57
C ALA A 63 -4.65 12.34 -9.64
N ASP A 64 -4.08 11.14 -9.50
CA ASP A 64 -3.21 10.57 -10.52
C ASP A 64 -3.92 10.52 -11.88
N PRO A 65 -3.28 10.98 -12.98
CA PRO A 65 -3.93 11.02 -14.29
C PRO A 65 -4.10 9.64 -14.94
N SER A 66 -3.26 8.68 -14.57
CA SER A 66 -3.26 7.33 -15.12
C SER A 66 -4.28 6.44 -14.40
N TYR A 67 -4.30 6.53 -13.06
CA TYR A 67 -5.18 5.74 -12.19
C TYR A 67 -5.80 6.62 -11.11
N PRO A 68 -6.72 7.53 -11.49
CA PRO A 68 -7.45 8.33 -10.51
C PRO A 68 -8.30 7.39 -9.64
N GLY A 69 -8.32 7.66 -8.33
CA GLY A 69 -9.24 6.97 -7.43
C GLY A 69 -10.70 7.26 -7.76
N SER A 70 -11.59 6.29 -7.47
CA SER A 70 -13.03 6.45 -7.16
C SER A 70 -13.92 5.23 -7.48
N THR A 71 -13.43 4.00 -7.34
CA THR A 71 -14.32 2.82 -7.31
C THR A 71 -14.55 2.38 -5.87
N PRO A 72 -15.74 2.58 -5.29
CA PRO A 72 -16.06 1.97 -4.01
C PRO A 72 -15.97 0.45 -4.17
N THR A 73 -15.08 -0.20 -3.42
CA THR A 73 -15.04 -1.65 -3.38
C THR A 73 -16.12 -2.11 -2.39
N PRO A 74 -17.13 -2.91 -2.80
CA PRO A 74 -18.19 -3.33 -1.89
C PRO A 74 -17.63 -4.11 -0.69
N GLY A 75 -17.82 -3.58 0.51
CA GLY A 75 -17.28 -4.16 1.75
C GLY A 75 -15.91 -3.63 2.18
N ASP A 76 -15.32 -2.71 1.41
CA ASP A 76 -14.06 -2.04 1.70
C ASP A 76 -14.33 -0.70 2.41
N PRO A 77 -13.68 -0.42 3.55
CA PRO A 77 -13.87 0.81 4.32
C PRO A 77 -13.28 2.09 3.69
N ALA A 78 -13.09 2.18 2.38
CA ALA A 78 -12.42 3.29 1.70
C ALA A 78 -11.01 3.54 2.29
N GLU A 79 -10.18 2.49 2.27
CA GLU A 79 -8.84 2.45 2.91
C GLU A 79 -7.94 3.61 2.47
N GLY A 80 -7.96 3.99 1.18
CA GLY A 80 -7.18 5.11 0.68
C GLY A 80 -7.65 6.46 1.22
N THR A 81 -8.96 6.66 1.43
CA THR A 81 -9.47 7.83 2.16
C THR A 81 -8.94 7.84 3.59
N ALA A 82 -8.96 6.71 4.28
CA ALA A 82 -8.43 6.60 5.64
C ALA A 82 -6.93 6.93 5.70
N MET A 83 -6.14 6.42 4.76
CA MET A 83 -4.72 6.76 4.65
C MET A 83 -4.50 8.27 4.46
N LEU A 84 -5.27 8.90 3.56
CA LEU A 84 -5.21 10.35 3.34
C LEU A 84 -5.56 11.12 4.62
N GLU A 85 -6.56 10.68 5.38
CA GLU A 85 -6.97 11.29 6.66
C GLU A 85 -5.84 11.25 7.68
N GLU A 86 -5.17 10.10 7.84
CA GLU A 86 -4.04 9.96 8.77
C GLU A 86 -2.85 10.83 8.37
N VAL A 87 -2.50 10.86 7.08
CA VAL A 87 -1.44 11.76 6.58
C VAL A 87 -1.82 13.22 6.86
N HIS A 88 -3.06 13.62 6.61
CA HIS A 88 -3.51 14.98 6.86
C HIS A 88 -3.50 15.34 8.35
N ALA A 89 -3.91 14.43 9.22
CA ALA A 89 -3.90 14.63 10.67
C ALA A 89 -2.46 14.84 11.19
N MET A 90 -1.49 14.11 10.63
CA MET A 90 -0.07 14.22 10.99
C MET A 90 0.60 15.45 10.38
N ALA A 91 0.28 15.78 9.13
CA ALA A 91 0.90 16.83 8.33
C ALA A 91 -0.16 17.69 7.61
N PRO A 92 -0.90 18.55 8.33
CA PRO A 92 -2.05 19.27 7.77
C PRO A 92 -1.69 20.30 6.69
N GLY A 93 -0.43 20.71 6.60
CA GLY A 93 0.09 21.60 5.57
C GLY A 93 0.59 20.89 4.29
N ALA A 94 0.60 19.55 4.27
CA ALA A 94 1.07 18.79 3.12
C ALA A 94 0.09 18.86 1.93
N SER A 95 0.64 18.83 0.71
CA SER A 95 -0.14 18.57 -0.49
C SER A 95 -0.31 17.08 -0.66
N LEU A 96 -1.56 16.61 -0.74
CA LEU A 96 -1.88 15.19 -0.85
C LEU A 96 -2.14 14.83 -2.31
N GLY A 97 -1.77 13.61 -2.69
CA GLY A 97 -2.15 13.00 -3.95
C GLY A 97 -2.57 11.54 -3.76
N PHE A 98 -3.39 11.03 -4.68
CA PHE A 98 -3.94 9.68 -4.64
C PHE A 98 -3.78 8.96 -5.98
N CYS A 99 -3.43 7.67 -5.94
CA CYS A 99 -3.40 6.77 -7.08
C CYS A 99 -4.03 5.41 -6.70
N GLY A 100 -4.94 4.89 -7.54
CA GLY A 100 -5.69 3.65 -7.30
C GLY A 100 -5.41 2.55 -8.33
N PRO A 101 -4.27 1.85 -8.25
CA PRO A 101 -3.86 0.90 -9.28
C PRO A 101 -4.58 -0.46 -9.16
N PRO A 102 -5.18 -0.99 -10.24
CA PRO A 102 -5.85 -2.29 -10.20
C PRO A 102 -4.90 -3.48 -10.40
N THR A 103 -3.68 -3.27 -10.88
CA THR A 103 -2.68 -4.32 -11.11
C THR A 103 -1.29 -3.95 -10.59
N THR A 104 -0.39 -4.94 -10.50
CA THR A 104 1.02 -4.72 -10.14
C THR A 104 1.77 -3.84 -11.15
N ALA A 105 1.40 -3.87 -12.43
CA ALA A 105 2.00 -3.00 -13.45
C ALA A 105 1.57 -1.54 -13.23
N ASP A 106 0.28 -1.33 -12.97
CA ASP A 106 -0.30 -0.01 -12.70
C ASP A 106 0.25 0.56 -11.38
N PHE A 107 0.52 -0.30 -10.39
CA PHE A 107 1.16 0.07 -9.14
C PHE A 107 2.56 0.66 -9.35
N VAL A 108 3.35 0.05 -10.24
CA VAL A 108 4.66 0.60 -10.65
C VAL A 108 4.48 1.95 -11.35
N THR A 109 3.45 2.11 -12.17
CA THR A 109 3.14 3.40 -12.80
C THR A 109 2.76 4.47 -11.79
N CYS A 110 1.93 4.18 -10.79
CA CYS A 110 1.61 5.12 -9.70
C CYS A 110 2.87 5.66 -9.00
N TYR A 111 3.84 4.78 -8.71
CA TYR A 111 5.13 5.18 -8.14
C TYR A 111 5.90 6.15 -9.04
N GLN A 112 5.93 5.90 -10.36
CA GLN A 112 6.59 6.75 -11.34
C GLN A 112 5.89 8.11 -11.50
N ASP A 113 4.57 8.11 -11.52
CA ASP A 113 3.75 9.31 -11.67
C ASP A 113 3.88 10.19 -10.42
N PHE A 114 3.93 9.62 -9.21
CA PHE A 114 4.22 10.39 -7.99
C PHE A 114 5.64 10.96 -7.95
N VAL A 115 6.64 10.21 -8.40
CA VAL A 115 8.00 10.74 -8.56
C VAL A 115 8.00 11.94 -9.53
N THR A 116 7.27 11.82 -10.64
CA THR A 116 7.14 12.89 -11.66
C THR A 116 6.36 14.09 -11.14
N TRP A 117 5.34 13.86 -10.32
CA TRP A 117 4.60 14.91 -9.61
C TRP A 117 5.47 15.64 -8.58
N GLY A 118 6.62 15.08 -8.21
CA GLY A 118 7.57 15.64 -7.26
C GLY A 118 7.18 15.33 -5.82
N ALA A 119 6.60 14.15 -5.56
CA ALA A 119 6.36 13.66 -4.22
C ALA A 119 7.65 13.67 -3.39
N ASN A 120 7.54 14.10 -2.14
CA ASN A 120 8.61 13.97 -1.14
C ASN A 120 8.48 12.66 -0.36
N VAL A 121 7.23 12.19 -0.19
CA VAL A 121 6.90 10.95 0.48
C VAL A 121 5.90 10.20 -0.40
N ILE A 122 6.10 8.91 -0.59
CA ILE A 122 5.15 8.00 -1.24
C ILE A 122 4.84 6.88 -0.24
N VAL A 123 3.56 6.66 0.02
CA VAL A 123 3.07 5.62 0.92
C VAL A 123 2.07 4.71 0.22
N ASP A 124 2.12 3.42 0.54
CA ASP A 124 1.15 2.44 0.04
C ASP A 124 0.75 1.41 1.09
N ASP A 125 -0.40 0.79 0.89
CA ASP A 125 -0.93 -0.29 1.72
C ASP A 125 -1.31 -1.56 0.95
N LEU A 126 -1.02 -1.63 -0.35
CA LEU A 126 -1.46 -2.74 -1.20
C LEU A 126 -0.53 -3.96 -1.11
N GLY A 127 -1.10 -5.10 -0.73
CA GLY A 127 -0.46 -6.41 -0.78
C GLY A 127 -0.85 -7.22 -2.03
N TRP A 128 0.11 -7.59 -2.86
CA TRP A 128 -0.13 -8.34 -4.11
C TRP A 128 0.08 -9.85 -3.94
N ARG A 129 -0.98 -10.58 -3.58
CA ARG A 129 -0.94 -12.05 -3.42
C ARG A 129 -0.43 -12.74 -4.70
N GLY A 130 0.35 -13.81 -4.52
CA GLY A 130 0.89 -14.61 -5.62
C GLY A 130 2.09 -13.99 -6.34
N ASN A 131 2.59 -12.83 -5.89
CA ASN A 131 3.81 -12.24 -6.40
C ASN A 131 4.95 -12.41 -5.39
N ASP A 132 6.15 -12.68 -5.88
CA ASP A 132 7.34 -12.77 -5.04
C ASP A 132 7.84 -11.37 -4.66
N MET A 133 7.77 -11.06 -3.37
CA MET A 133 8.19 -9.78 -2.78
C MET A 133 9.64 -9.81 -2.24
N PHE A 134 10.30 -10.97 -2.20
CA PHE A 134 11.62 -11.15 -1.58
C PHE A 134 12.68 -11.74 -2.50
N THR A 135 12.35 -12.17 -3.71
CA THR A 135 13.33 -12.78 -4.60
C THR A 135 14.23 -11.73 -5.26
N ILE A 136 15.27 -11.35 -4.53
CA ILE A 136 16.56 -10.97 -5.10
C ILE A 136 17.17 -12.26 -5.68
N GLY A 137 17.03 -12.50 -6.99
CA GLY A 137 17.82 -13.54 -7.67
C GLY A 137 17.10 -14.58 -8.54
N ALA A 138 15.80 -14.44 -8.82
CA ALA A 138 15.25 -15.01 -10.05
C ALA A 138 15.82 -14.19 -11.23
N PRO A 139 16.05 -14.79 -12.42
CA PRO A 139 16.59 -14.04 -13.55
C PRO A 139 15.73 -12.80 -13.85
N ALA A 140 16.36 -11.85 -14.52
CA ALA A 140 15.93 -10.48 -14.76
C ALA A 140 14.67 -10.31 -15.64
N ASP A 141 13.60 -11.03 -15.35
CA ASP A 141 12.31 -10.96 -16.03
C ASP A 141 11.29 -10.23 -15.14
N GLY A 142 11.45 -8.90 -15.03
CA GLY A 142 10.32 -7.98 -14.92
C GLY A 142 9.37 -8.12 -13.73
N SER A 143 9.82 -8.56 -12.56
CA SER A 143 8.96 -8.54 -11.36
C SER A 143 8.70 -7.11 -10.89
N PHE A 144 7.49 -6.83 -10.40
CA PHE A 144 7.13 -5.51 -9.86
C PHE A 144 8.11 -5.08 -8.75
N ALA A 145 8.61 -6.01 -7.93
CA ALA A 145 9.59 -5.76 -6.88
C ALA A 145 10.93 -5.21 -7.42
N ALA A 146 11.42 -5.70 -8.56
CA ALA A 146 12.62 -5.17 -9.20
C ALA A 146 12.39 -3.75 -9.73
N ALA A 147 11.21 -3.47 -10.31
CA ALA A 147 10.85 -2.14 -10.77
C ALA A 147 10.76 -1.12 -9.63
N ILE A 148 10.11 -1.49 -8.51
CA ILE A 148 10.06 -0.66 -7.30
C ILE A 148 11.46 -0.45 -6.72
N THR A 149 12.32 -1.49 -6.69
CA THR A 149 13.72 -1.35 -6.29
C THR A 149 14.47 -0.34 -7.15
N GLN A 150 14.29 -0.38 -8.47
CA GLN A 150 14.92 0.58 -9.38
C GLN A 150 14.41 2.00 -9.15
N ILE A 151 13.10 2.20 -8.97
CA ILE A 151 12.49 3.52 -8.72
C ILE A 151 13.02 4.10 -7.41
N THR A 152 13.04 3.33 -6.33
CA THR A 152 13.51 3.79 -5.01
C THR A 152 15.01 4.13 -5.03
N GLN A 153 15.84 3.30 -5.67
CA GLN A 153 17.28 3.57 -5.81
C GLN A 153 17.58 4.79 -6.68
N ALA A 154 16.78 5.02 -7.73
CA ALA A 154 16.94 6.17 -8.61
C ALA A 154 16.46 7.50 -7.99
N ASN A 155 15.67 7.43 -6.91
CA ASN A 155 15.07 8.60 -6.26
C ASN A 155 15.37 8.64 -4.75
N PRO A 156 16.65 8.70 -4.34
CA PRO A 156 17.05 8.66 -2.94
C PRO A 156 16.56 9.87 -2.11
N GLN A 157 16.06 10.92 -2.76
CA GLN A 157 15.47 12.10 -2.13
C GLN A 157 14.00 11.90 -1.71
N VAL A 158 13.36 10.82 -2.15
CA VAL A 158 11.95 10.51 -1.84
C VAL A 158 11.93 9.48 -0.71
N ALA A 159 11.11 9.72 0.31
CA ALA A 159 10.85 8.74 1.34
C ALA A 159 9.75 7.79 0.88
N PHE A 160 9.98 6.49 1.01
CA PHE A 160 9.02 5.45 0.63
C PHE A 160 8.64 4.65 1.87
N ALA A 161 7.34 4.40 2.07
CA ALA A 161 6.85 3.51 3.10
C ALA A 161 5.74 2.61 2.55
N SER A 162 5.81 1.32 2.84
CA SER A 162 4.77 0.36 2.46
C SER A 162 4.28 -0.34 3.72
N SER A 163 3.00 -0.71 3.75
CA SER A 163 2.46 -1.50 4.85
C SER A 163 3.12 -2.88 4.90
N ALA A 164 3.23 -3.48 6.09
CA ALA A 164 3.78 -4.82 6.24
C ALA A 164 2.80 -5.94 5.86
N GLY A 165 1.55 -5.58 5.51
CA GLY A 165 0.44 -6.51 5.39
C GLY A 165 -0.18 -6.93 6.73
N ASN A 166 -1.42 -7.42 6.67
CA ASN A 166 -2.20 -7.89 7.82
C ASN A 166 -2.39 -9.42 7.81
N ASP A 167 -1.61 -10.15 7.00
CA ASP A 167 -1.71 -11.61 6.87
C ASP A 167 -1.25 -12.34 8.16
N ALA A 168 -0.46 -11.72 9.04
CA ALA A 168 -0.05 -12.28 10.33
C ALA A 168 0.53 -13.71 10.25
N ARG A 169 -0.27 -14.75 10.55
CA ARG A 169 0.08 -16.18 10.46
C ARG A 169 -0.60 -16.89 9.28
N ASP A 170 -1.26 -16.14 8.41
CA ASP A 170 -1.90 -16.61 7.20
C ASP A 170 -0.86 -16.79 6.09
N TYR A 171 0.07 -17.70 6.37
CA TYR A 171 1.10 -18.11 5.44
C TYR A 171 1.29 -19.61 5.55
N PHE A 172 1.70 -20.24 4.45
CA PHE A 172 2.13 -21.62 4.49
C PHE A 172 3.61 -21.69 4.91
N GLN A 173 3.89 -22.47 5.95
CA GLN A 173 5.27 -22.81 6.34
C GLN A 173 5.37 -24.29 6.68
N ALA A 174 6.21 -24.98 5.93
CA ALA A 174 6.63 -26.35 6.18
C ALA A 174 8.02 -26.60 5.58
N HIS A 175 8.65 -27.72 5.94
CA HIS A 175 9.87 -28.16 5.25
C HIS A 175 9.56 -28.49 3.79
N TYR A 176 10.39 -28.05 2.86
CA TYR A 176 10.23 -28.41 1.46
C TYR A 176 10.28 -29.93 1.26
N ILE A 177 9.20 -30.49 0.73
CA ILE A 177 9.13 -31.88 0.27
C ILE A 177 8.98 -31.84 -1.25
N ALA A 178 9.94 -32.44 -1.95
CA ALA A 178 9.93 -32.48 -3.41
C ALA A 178 8.79 -33.38 -3.90
N GLY A 179 7.81 -32.77 -4.55
CA GLY A 179 6.75 -33.42 -5.31
C GLY A 179 7.13 -33.61 -6.79
N PRO A 180 6.15 -33.98 -7.63
CA PRO A 180 6.38 -34.13 -9.07
C PRO A 180 6.78 -32.81 -9.74
N ALA A 181 7.31 -32.92 -10.97
CA ALA A 181 7.54 -31.77 -11.82
C ALA A 181 6.23 -31.00 -12.03
N CYS A 182 6.29 -29.67 -12.02
CA CYS A 182 5.12 -28.84 -12.26
C CYS A 182 5.46 -27.64 -13.14
N THR A 183 4.44 -27.06 -13.76
CA THR A 183 4.57 -25.85 -14.58
C THR A 183 3.82 -24.71 -13.90
N ILE A 184 4.54 -23.65 -13.53
CA ILE A 184 3.98 -22.44 -12.92
C ILE A 184 4.25 -21.29 -13.88
N ASN A 185 3.20 -20.58 -14.30
CA ASN A 185 3.28 -19.44 -15.23
C ASN A 185 4.10 -19.73 -16.51
N GLY A 186 3.97 -20.95 -17.05
CA GLY A 186 4.68 -21.39 -18.26
C GLY A 186 6.11 -21.87 -18.04
N THR A 187 6.66 -21.74 -16.83
CA THR A 187 7.98 -22.26 -16.46
C THR A 187 7.84 -23.64 -15.83
N THR A 188 8.54 -24.64 -16.38
CA THR A 188 8.55 -26.00 -15.84
C THR A 188 9.69 -26.20 -14.86
N TYR A 189 9.35 -26.62 -13.65
CA TYR A 189 10.28 -26.93 -12.57
C TYR A 189 10.43 -28.45 -12.45
N PRO A 190 11.65 -28.97 -12.18
CA PRO A 190 11.89 -30.40 -12.03
C PRO A 190 11.16 -31.02 -10.83
N SER A 191 10.86 -30.22 -9.81
CA SER A 191 10.02 -30.59 -8.67
C SER A 191 9.35 -29.34 -8.08
N CYS A 192 8.10 -29.48 -7.66
CA CYS A 192 7.38 -28.48 -6.90
C CYS A 192 7.08 -28.98 -5.50
N MET A 193 6.65 -28.08 -4.62
CA MET A 193 6.33 -28.43 -3.24
C MET A 193 5.15 -29.42 -3.20
N ASP A 194 5.29 -30.52 -2.48
CA ASP A 194 4.17 -31.38 -2.10
C ASP A 194 3.60 -30.91 -0.76
N PHE A 195 2.53 -30.11 -0.82
CA PHE A 195 1.88 -29.51 0.36
C PHE A 195 1.29 -30.57 1.28
N GLY A 196 0.71 -31.62 0.69
CA GLY A 196 0.12 -32.72 1.43
C GLY A 196 1.17 -33.48 2.25
N GLN A 197 2.25 -33.93 1.60
CA GLN A 197 3.35 -34.61 2.30
C GLN A 197 4.02 -33.71 3.33
N ALA A 198 4.17 -32.41 3.05
CA ALA A 198 4.75 -31.45 3.98
C ALA A 198 3.91 -31.25 5.25
N LEU A 199 2.61 -31.48 5.17
CA LEU A 199 1.68 -31.49 6.31
C LEU A 199 1.49 -32.88 6.94
N GLY A 200 2.23 -33.90 6.48
CA GLY A 200 2.07 -35.28 6.93
C GLY A 200 0.79 -35.96 6.41
N GLN A 201 0.22 -35.47 5.32
CA GLN A 201 -0.99 -35.96 4.66
C GLN A 201 -0.66 -36.68 3.35
N SER A 202 -1.69 -37.17 2.65
CA SER A 202 -1.55 -37.67 1.27
C SER A 202 -1.03 -36.58 0.36
N SER A 203 -0.23 -36.96 -0.65
CA SER A 203 0.34 -36.02 -1.63
C SER A 203 -0.70 -35.06 -2.20
N ALA A 204 -0.36 -33.77 -2.22
CA ALA A 204 -1.20 -32.72 -2.77
C ALA A 204 -0.34 -31.59 -3.36
N ASN A 205 -0.71 -31.16 -4.56
CA ASN A 205 0.00 -30.10 -5.30
C ASN A 205 -0.50 -28.69 -4.96
N GLU A 206 -1.54 -28.59 -4.13
CA GLU A 206 -2.14 -27.34 -3.67
C GLU A 206 -2.36 -27.40 -2.15
N LEU A 207 -2.45 -26.22 -1.53
CA LEU A 207 -2.88 -26.11 -0.14
C LEU A 207 -4.34 -26.57 -0.03
N PRO A 208 -4.69 -27.41 0.97
CA PRO A 208 -6.09 -27.78 1.21
C PRO A 208 -6.96 -26.59 1.66
#